data_AF-A0ABC9G5Z6-F1
#
_entry.id   AF-A0ABC9G5Z6-F1
#
_cell.length_a   1.000
_cell.length_b   1.000
_cell.length_c   1.000
_cell.angle_alpha   90.00
_cell.angle_beta   90.00
_cell.angle_gamma   90.00
#
_symmetry.space_group_name_H-M   'P 1'
#
loop_
_entity.id
_entity.type
_entity.pdbx_description
1 polymer ?
#
loop_
_entity_poly.entity_id
_entity_poly.type
_entity_poly.pdbx_seq_one_letter_code
_entity_poly.pdbx_strand_id
1 'polypeptide(L)'
;MASHHLLLSMSLLLSSLSGVAVSTTFTLTNSCGYTVWPGLLSSAGSPPLSTTGFALAPGESRPVDAPPSWSGRIWARTLCSSDPGTGRFTCATGECGSGAVECSGGGAAPPTTLAEFTLDGAGGSDFYDVSLVDGSNLPMVVVPQGGSSGRGNCAATGCVADLNGPCPADLKVAGPDGSGIACKSACGAYGRPQDCCSGDYGTPATCQPSASSQFFKNACPRAYSYAYDDATSTFTCASGTANYLITFCPTMSSLKSSVSSSSTSSTNPSPSGTGLPLINDTVSFAGRGDGYSSSYPYASASAPSLSAPCPLALAAAAAALTWLCAAPRHHRL
;
A
#
# COMPACT_ATOMS: atom_id res chain seq x y z
N MET A 1 12.68 -29.53 58.59
CA MET A 1 11.43 -29.36 57.81
C MET A 1 11.12 -27.90 57.45
N ALA A 2 11.47 -26.90 58.27
CA ALA A 2 11.22 -25.47 57.96
C ALA A 2 11.96 -24.92 56.72
N SER A 3 13.14 -25.45 56.38
CA SER A 3 13.94 -24.99 55.23
C SER A 3 13.35 -25.37 53.86
N HIS A 4 12.60 -26.47 53.77
CA HIS A 4 11.98 -26.90 52.51
C HIS A 4 10.73 -26.09 52.15
N HIS A 5 10.02 -25.53 53.13
CA HIS A 5 8.86 -24.67 52.88
C HIS A 5 9.25 -23.29 52.34
N LEU A 6 10.41 -22.75 52.74
CA LEU A 6 10.94 -21.47 52.25
C LEU A 6 11.42 -21.57 50.78
N LEU A 7 11.97 -22.73 50.39
CA LEU A 7 12.42 -22.98 49.03
C LEU A 7 11.24 -23.24 48.07
N LEU A 8 10.16 -23.85 48.55
CA LEU A 8 8.95 -24.07 47.76
C LEU A 8 8.18 -22.76 47.50
N SER A 9 8.12 -21.85 48.48
CA SER A 9 7.47 -20.54 48.29
C SER A 9 8.27 -19.61 47.37
N MET A 10 9.61 -19.73 47.35
CA MET A 10 10.48 -18.95 46.46
C MET A 10 10.48 -19.48 45.01
N SER A 11 10.28 -20.78 44.80
CA SER A 11 10.08 -21.33 43.44
C SER A 11 8.73 -20.99 42.81
N LEU A 12 7.68 -20.75 43.62
CA LEU A 12 6.37 -20.32 43.11
C LEU A 12 6.28 -18.81 42.82
N LEU A 13 7.20 -17.99 43.36
CA LEU A 13 7.26 -16.55 43.04
C LEU A 13 8.07 -16.23 41.78
N LEU A 14 8.92 -17.15 41.28
CA LEU A 14 9.74 -16.94 40.07
C LEU A 14 9.04 -17.38 38.76
N SER A 15 7.84 -17.97 38.84
CA SER A 15 7.11 -18.46 37.65
C SER A 15 6.19 -17.42 37.00
N SER A 16 6.14 -16.18 37.51
CA SER A 16 5.19 -15.15 37.05
C SER A 16 5.84 -13.94 36.35
N LEU A 17 7.10 -14.05 35.91
CA LEU A 17 7.63 -13.16 34.87
C LEU A 17 7.29 -13.73 33.49
N SER A 18 6.01 -13.82 33.18
CA SER A 18 5.58 -13.79 31.79
C SER A 18 5.99 -12.42 31.27
N GLY A 19 7.04 -12.35 30.44
CA GLY A 19 7.39 -11.13 29.73
C GLY A 19 6.12 -10.59 29.09
N VAL A 20 5.77 -9.34 29.39
CA VAL A 20 4.65 -8.67 28.73
C VAL A 20 4.99 -8.68 27.25
N ALA A 21 4.32 -9.52 26.47
CA ALA A 21 4.40 -9.45 25.03
C ALA A 21 3.82 -8.08 24.65
N VAL A 22 4.69 -7.14 24.28
CA VAL A 22 4.28 -5.83 23.80
C VAL A 22 3.64 -6.06 22.45
N SER A 23 2.31 -6.09 22.42
CA SER A 23 1.52 -6.15 21.21
C SER A 23 1.52 -4.77 20.56
N THR A 24 1.77 -4.71 19.26
CA THR A 24 1.60 -3.49 18.47
C THR A 24 0.14 -3.37 18.06
N THR A 25 -0.48 -2.22 18.27
CA THR A 25 -1.86 -1.98 17.83
C THR A 25 -1.87 -1.16 16.53
N PHE A 26 -2.60 -1.67 15.53
CA PHE A 26 -2.99 -0.94 14.34
C PHE A 26 -4.37 -0.31 14.57
N THR A 27 -4.47 1.01 14.58
CA THR A 27 -5.76 1.71 14.57
C THR A 27 -6.11 2.10 13.14
N LEU A 28 -7.14 1.46 12.57
CA LEU A 28 -7.60 1.75 11.22
C LEU A 28 -8.74 2.77 11.30
N THR A 29 -8.60 3.90 10.61
CA THR A 29 -9.55 5.02 10.61
C THR A 29 -10.05 5.30 9.21
N ASN A 30 -11.36 5.35 9.03
CA ASN A 30 -11.98 5.75 7.78
C ASN A 30 -12.32 7.24 7.81
N SER A 31 -11.55 8.07 7.11
CA SER A 31 -11.87 9.50 6.88
C SER A 31 -12.52 9.76 5.52
N CYS A 32 -12.85 8.71 4.77
CA CYS A 32 -13.59 8.83 3.51
C CYS A 32 -15.06 9.20 3.78
N GLY A 33 -15.70 9.83 2.81
CA GLY A 33 -17.15 10.12 2.85
C GLY A 33 -18.05 8.90 2.61
N TYR A 34 -17.48 7.70 2.55
CA TYR A 34 -18.15 6.44 2.23
C TYR A 34 -17.55 5.30 3.05
N THR A 35 -18.30 4.21 3.21
CA THR A 35 -17.82 3.00 3.89
C THR A 35 -16.67 2.37 3.11
N VAL A 36 -15.62 1.98 3.82
CA VAL A 36 -14.54 1.15 3.28
C VAL A 36 -14.56 -0.20 3.99
N TRP A 37 -14.00 -1.23 3.35
CA TRP A 37 -13.88 -2.54 3.95
C TRP A 37 -12.42 -2.94 4.04
N PRO A 38 -11.73 -2.65 5.15
CA PRO A 38 -10.35 -3.07 5.33
C PRO A 38 -10.17 -4.56 5.09
N GLY A 39 -9.05 -4.90 4.47
CA GLY A 39 -8.54 -6.26 4.33
C GLY A 39 -7.16 -6.34 4.99
N LEU A 40 -6.90 -7.44 5.68
CA LEU A 40 -5.65 -7.67 6.40
C LEU A 40 -5.13 -9.06 6.05
N LEU A 41 -3.86 -9.13 5.70
CA LEU A 41 -3.20 -10.38 5.34
C LEU A 41 -1.87 -10.51 6.09
N SER A 42 -1.75 -11.55 6.91
CA SER A 42 -0.47 -12.00 7.44
C SER A 42 0.38 -12.63 6.33
N SER A 43 1.66 -12.25 6.26
CA SER A 43 2.65 -12.87 5.38
C SER A 43 2.87 -14.34 5.73
N ALA A 44 3.41 -15.12 4.79
CA ALA A 44 3.75 -16.52 5.02
C ALA A 44 4.71 -16.66 6.22
N GLY A 45 4.35 -17.53 7.16
CA GLY A 45 5.11 -17.74 8.40
C GLY A 45 4.84 -16.73 9.52
N SER A 46 4.04 -15.68 9.26
CA SER A 46 3.62 -14.74 10.30
C SER A 46 2.34 -15.24 11.02
N PRO A 47 2.17 -14.98 12.33
CA PRO A 47 0.96 -15.41 13.03
C PRO A 47 -0.30 -14.73 12.48
N PRO A 48 -1.48 -15.38 12.56
CA PRO A 48 -2.73 -14.80 12.10
C PRO A 48 -3.16 -13.63 12.99
N LEU A 49 -3.84 -12.65 12.39
CA LEU A 49 -4.57 -11.61 13.11
C LEU A 49 -5.95 -12.12 13.57
N SER A 50 -6.59 -11.39 14.48
CA SER A 50 -7.94 -11.71 14.97
C SER A 50 -9.05 -11.51 13.92
N THR A 51 -8.76 -10.77 12.85
CA THR A 51 -9.65 -10.53 11.70
C THR A 51 -8.80 -10.33 10.45
N THR A 52 -9.36 -10.70 9.30
CA THR A 52 -8.80 -10.52 7.95
C THR A 52 -9.63 -9.54 7.12
N GLY A 53 -10.78 -9.07 7.61
CA GLY A 53 -11.55 -8.01 6.99
C GLY A 53 -12.83 -7.67 7.71
N PHE A 54 -13.23 -6.39 7.63
CA PHE A 54 -14.43 -5.86 8.28
C PHE A 54 -14.96 -4.64 7.53
N ALA A 55 -16.19 -4.20 7.86
CA ALA A 55 -16.71 -2.91 7.41
C ALA A 55 -16.25 -1.79 8.34
N LEU A 56 -15.95 -0.62 7.80
CA LEU A 56 -15.57 0.56 8.56
C LEU A 56 -16.32 1.78 8.00
N ALA A 57 -17.33 2.26 8.73
CA ALA A 57 -18.19 3.38 8.32
C ALA A 57 -17.43 4.72 8.30
N PRO A 58 -17.94 5.75 7.60
CA PRO A 58 -17.34 7.09 7.64
C PRO A 58 -17.13 7.61 9.07
N GLY A 59 -15.90 8.04 9.38
CA GLY A 59 -15.50 8.53 10.70
C GLY A 59 -15.22 7.44 11.74
N GLU A 60 -15.46 6.16 11.42
CA GLU A 60 -15.21 5.06 12.33
C GLU A 60 -13.70 4.77 12.44
N SER A 61 -13.28 4.34 13.64
CA SER A 61 -11.94 3.82 13.89
C SER A 61 -12.02 2.48 14.60
N ARG A 62 -11.18 1.52 14.21
CA ARG A 62 -11.13 0.19 14.81
C ARG A 62 -9.69 -0.23 15.09
N PRO A 63 -9.35 -0.56 16.36
CA PRO A 63 -8.06 -1.14 16.69
C PRO A 63 -8.00 -2.62 16.29
N VAL A 64 -6.83 -3.06 15.85
CA VAL A 64 -6.47 -4.45 15.59
C VAL A 64 -5.09 -4.69 16.20
N ASP A 65 -5.02 -5.62 17.14
CA ASP A 65 -3.76 -6.00 17.78
C ASP A 65 -2.98 -6.99 16.90
N ALA A 66 -1.71 -6.68 16.70
CA ALA A 66 -0.77 -7.49 15.96
C ALA A 66 0.16 -8.25 16.91
N PRO A 67 0.37 -9.56 16.69
CA PRO A 67 1.30 -10.33 17.48
C PRO A 67 2.74 -9.82 17.30
N PRO A 68 3.65 -10.11 18.26
CA PRO A 68 5.06 -9.77 18.10
C PRO A 68 5.63 -10.33 16.79
N SER A 69 6.53 -9.56 16.18
CA SER A 69 7.18 -9.92 14.92
C SER A 69 6.21 -10.19 13.75
N TRP A 70 5.00 -9.61 13.80
CA TRP A 70 4.04 -9.72 12.70
C TRP A 70 4.56 -9.06 11.43
N SER A 71 4.33 -9.71 10.29
CA SER A 71 4.58 -9.17 8.96
C SER A 71 3.36 -9.40 8.10
N GLY A 72 3.00 -8.41 7.31
CA GLY A 72 1.83 -8.49 6.46
C GLY A 72 1.46 -7.17 5.83
N ARG A 73 0.26 -7.13 5.26
CA ARG A 73 -0.26 -5.98 4.53
C ARG A 73 -1.71 -5.70 4.89
N ILE A 74 -2.05 -4.42 4.85
CA ILE A 74 -3.37 -3.87 5.15
C ILE A 74 -3.79 -3.01 3.96
N TRP A 75 -5.04 -3.13 3.53
CA TRP A 75 -5.61 -2.32 2.47
C TRP A 75 -7.08 -2.01 2.76
N ALA A 76 -7.72 -1.22 1.90
CA ALA A 76 -9.15 -0.96 1.99
C ALA A 76 -9.85 -1.22 0.66
N ARG A 77 -10.93 -2.01 0.73
CA ARG A 77 -11.84 -2.26 -0.39
C ARG A 77 -12.88 -1.16 -0.49
N THR A 78 -13.35 -0.89 -1.71
CA THR A 78 -14.39 0.11 -1.98
C THR A 78 -15.47 -0.45 -2.89
N LEU A 79 -16.63 0.22 -2.89
CA LEU A 79 -17.78 -0.11 -3.73
C LEU A 79 -18.19 -1.58 -3.58
N CYS A 80 -18.31 -2.00 -2.31
CA CYS A 80 -18.64 -3.38 -1.99
C CYS A 80 -20.14 -3.60 -1.81
N SER A 81 -20.61 -4.77 -2.21
CA SER A 81 -21.98 -5.21 -2.02
C SER A 81 -22.08 -6.72 -1.86
N SER A 82 -23.08 -7.17 -1.10
CA SER A 82 -23.49 -8.58 -1.08
C SER A 82 -24.55 -8.79 -2.16
N ASP A 83 -24.32 -9.78 -3.02
CA ASP A 83 -25.30 -10.20 -4.02
C ASP A 83 -26.54 -10.79 -3.33
N PRO A 84 -27.76 -10.26 -3.55
CA PRO A 84 -28.95 -10.72 -2.86
C PRO A 84 -29.34 -12.18 -3.15
N GLY A 85 -28.95 -12.73 -4.31
CA GLY A 85 -29.31 -14.10 -4.71
C GLY A 85 -28.37 -15.16 -4.12
N THR A 86 -27.08 -14.87 -4.05
CA THR A 86 -26.03 -15.80 -3.64
C THR A 86 -25.45 -15.50 -2.26
N GLY A 87 -25.70 -14.30 -1.71
CA GLY A 87 -25.06 -13.78 -0.50
C GLY A 87 -23.58 -13.41 -0.68
N ARG A 88 -23.02 -13.60 -1.89
CA ARG A 88 -21.59 -13.40 -2.16
C ARG A 88 -21.22 -11.93 -2.03
N PHE A 89 -20.26 -11.63 -1.16
CA PHE A 89 -19.71 -10.29 -0.98
C PHE A 89 -18.62 -10.03 -2.02
N THR A 90 -18.72 -8.92 -2.74
CA THR A 90 -17.75 -8.50 -3.76
C THR A 90 -17.53 -6.99 -3.74
N CYS A 91 -16.34 -6.55 -4.15
CA CYS A 91 -15.90 -5.17 -4.18
C CYS A 91 -15.33 -4.80 -5.55
N ALA A 92 -15.52 -3.55 -5.99
CA ALA A 92 -14.97 -3.10 -7.26
C ALA A 92 -13.44 -2.93 -7.22
N THR A 93 -12.88 -2.57 -6.06
CA THR A 93 -11.42 -2.38 -5.87
C THR A 93 -10.93 -3.14 -4.64
N GLY A 94 -9.74 -3.72 -4.70
CA GLY A 94 -9.10 -4.41 -3.57
C GLY A 94 -9.76 -5.72 -3.16
N GLU A 95 -10.60 -6.29 -4.03
CA GLU A 95 -11.27 -7.58 -3.80
C GLU A 95 -10.27 -8.66 -3.39
N CYS A 96 -10.64 -9.53 -2.44
CA CYS A 96 -9.78 -10.58 -1.91
C CYS A 96 -10.25 -12.00 -2.24
N GLY A 97 -11.36 -12.14 -2.96
CA GLY A 97 -11.79 -13.39 -3.60
C GLY A 97 -12.47 -14.38 -2.68
N SER A 98 -12.60 -14.09 -1.38
CA SER A 98 -13.24 -14.97 -0.40
C SER A 98 -14.75 -15.10 -0.59
N GLY A 99 -15.38 -14.12 -1.24
CA GLY A 99 -16.84 -14.01 -1.33
C GLY A 99 -17.49 -13.58 -0.02
N ALA A 100 -16.70 -13.11 0.96
CA ALA A 100 -17.13 -12.67 2.28
C ALA A 100 -16.44 -11.36 2.68
N VAL A 101 -16.93 -10.73 3.75
CA VAL A 101 -16.27 -9.54 4.33
C VAL A 101 -14.87 -9.90 4.85
N GLU A 102 -14.72 -11.04 5.52
CA GLU A 102 -13.42 -11.58 5.89
C GLU A 102 -12.65 -12.05 4.64
N CYS A 103 -11.36 -11.71 4.52
CA CYS A 103 -10.56 -12.09 3.35
C CYS A 103 -9.97 -13.50 3.44
N SER A 104 -9.93 -14.12 4.62
CA SER A 104 -9.59 -15.53 4.82
C SER A 104 -8.27 -15.96 4.14
N GLY A 105 -7.25 -15.10 4.19
CA GLY A 105 -5.95 -15.34 3.56
C GLY A 105 -5.85 -14.91 2.09
N GLY A 106 -6.94 -14.43 1.48
CA GLY A 106 -6.94 -13.79 0.17
C GLY A 106 -6.22 -12.44 0.22
N GLY A 107 -5.39 -12.17 -0.79
CA GLY A 107 -4.74 -10.86 -0.98
C GLY A 107 -5.59 -9.92 -1.83
N ALA A 108 -5.30 -8.62 -1.74
CA ALA A 108 -5.95 -7.61 -2.57
C ALA A 108 -5.68 -7.84 -4.06
N ALA A 109 -6.73 -7.79 -4.89
CA ALA A 109 -6.60 -7.67 -6.33
C ALA A 109 -6.16 -6.25 -6.71
N PRO A 110 -5.04 -6.06 -7.44
CA PRO A 110 -4.63 -4.76 -7.95
C PRO A 110 -5.66 -4.19 -8.96
N PRO A 111 -5.81 -2.86 -9.06
CA PRO A 111 -5.04 -1.83 -8.36
C PRO A 111 -5.49 -1.57 -6.91
N THR A 112 -4.54 -1.52 -5.97
CA THR A 112 -4.83 -1.25 -4.55
C THR A 112 -3.65 -0.59 -3.84
N THR A 113 -3.93 0.49 -3.09
CA THR A 113 -2.95 1.10 -2.18
C THR A 113 -2.74 0.17 -0.98
N LEU A 114 -1.50 -0.19 -0.67
CA LEU A 114 -1.15 -1.09 0.43
C LEU A 114 -0.44 -0.33 1.55
N ALA A 115 -0.70 -0.69 2.81
CA ALA A 115 0.19 -0.43 3.93
C ALA A 115 0.89 -1.74 4.31
N GLU A 116 2.21 -1.75 4.30
CA GLU A 116 3.03 -2.94 4.50
C GLU A 116 3.83 -2.80 5.80
N PHE A 117 3.97 -3.90 6.54
CA PHE A 117 4.65 -3.92 7.83
C PHE A 117 5.52 -5.18 7.98
N THR A 118 6.66 -5.01 8.65
CA THR A 118 7.45 -6.06 9.27
C THR A 118 7.88 -5.57 10.63
N LEU A 119 7.17 -6.01 11.67
CA LEU A 119 7.46 -5.67 13.06
C LEU A 119 8.63 -6.50 13.56
N ASP A 120 9.42 -5.93 14.48
CA ASP A 120 10.59 -6.60 15.07
C ASP A 120 11.53 -7.25 14.04
N GLY A 121 11.75 -6.55 12.92
CA GLY A 121 12.58 -7.01 11.81
C GLY A 121 14.08 -6.87 12.10
N ALA A 122 14.85 -6.68 11.02
CA ALA A 122 16.31 -6.58 11.10
C ALA A 122 16.76 -5.56 12.15
N GLY A 123 17.55 -6.03 13.12
CA GLY A 123 18.03 -5.20 14.21
C GLY A 123 16.90 -4.62 15.07
N GLY A 124 15.84 -5.37 15.39
CA GLY A 124 14.80 -4.91 16.32
C GLY A 124 14.12 -3.62 15.90
N SER A 125 13.93 -3.45 14.59
CA SER A 125 13.25 -2.29 14.00
C SER A 125 11.96 -2.76 13.36
N ASP A 126 10.90 -1.98 13.52
CA ASP A 126 9.73 -2.10 12.68
C ASP A 126 10.04 -1.44 11.34
N PHE A 127 9.72 -2.12 10.25
CA PHE A 127 9.74 -1.61 8.88
C PHE A 127 8.30 -1.42 8.42
N TYR A 128 7.98 -0.25 7.88
CA TYR A 128 6.65 0.04 7.38
C TYR A 128 6.69 1.04 6.24
N ASP A 129 5.69 0.95 5.39
CA ASP A 129 5.52 1.82 4.24
C ASP A 129 4.07 1.82 3.75
N VAL A 130 3.77 2.79 2.89
CA VAL A 130 2.62 2.72 1.99
C VAL A 130 3.15 2.52 0.58
N SER A 131 2.54 1.59 -0.14
CA SER A 131 2.98 1.11 -1.43
C SER A 131 1.92 1.27 -2.51
N LEU A 132 2.36 1.84 -3.64
CA LEU A 132 1.60 2.02 -4.87
C LEU A 132 2.16 1.13 -6.00
N VAL A 133 3.01 0.16 -5.65
CA VAL A 133 3.57 -0.84 -6.58
C VAL A 133 2.45 -1.63 -7.25
N ASP A 134 1.42 -1.96 -6.48
CA ASP A 134 0.19 -2.60 -6.93
C ASP A 134 -0.87 -1.58 -7.39
N GLY A 135 -0.49 -0.33 -7.68
CA GLY A 135 -1.41 0.75 -8.05
C GLY A 135 -2.08 1.40 -6.85
N SER A 136 -3.15 2.16 -7.10
CA SER A 136 -3.87 2.92 -6.08
C SER A 136 -5.37 2.86 -6.32
N ASN A 137 -6.15 2.75 -5.25
CA ASN A 137 -7.61 2.86 -5.29
C ASN A 137 -8.13 3.96 -4.36
N LEU A 138 -7.41 4.28 -3.29
CA LEU A 138 -7.73 5.38 -2.38
C LEU A 138 -6.47 5.95 -1.71
N PRO A 139 -6.52 7.19 -1.20
CA PRO A 139 -5.44 7.78 -0.42
C PRO A 139 -5.29 7.09 0.95
N MET A 140 -4.06 6.88 1.38
CA MET A 140 -3.75 6.20 2.65
C MET A 140 -2.50 6.78 3.28
N VAL A 141 -2.51 6.98 4.60
CA VAL A 141 -1.33 7.35 5.38
C VAL A 141 -1.20 6.46 6.61
N VAL A 142 0.04 6.09 6.93
CA VAL A 142 0.45 5.43 8.17
C VAL A 142 1.23 6.43 9.02
N VAL A 143 0.80 6.62 10.26
CA VAL A 143 1.47 7.48 11.25
C VAL A 143 1.79 6.66 12.50
N PRO A 144 3.07 6.45 12.84
CA PRO A 144 3.45 5.90 14.13
C PRO A 144 2.93 6.78 15.28
N GLN A 145 2.38 6.15 16.31
CA GLN A 145 1.86 6.77 17.53
C GLN A 145 2.78 6.37 18.69
N GLY A 146 3.49 7.35 19.26
CA GLY A 146 4.61 7.10 20.15
C GLY A 146 5.90 6.87 19.37
N GLY A 147 6.74 5.95 19.83
CA GLY A 147 8.05 5.67 19.24
C GLY A 147 9.19 6.33 20.01
N SER A 148 10.25 5.56 20.27
CA SER A 148 11.53 6.14 20.70
C SER A 148 12.44 6.35 19.50
N SER A 149 13.04 7.53 19.42
CA SER A 149 14.12 7.79 18.47
C SER A 149 15.35 6.99 18.90
N GLY A 150 15.77 6.06 18.05
CA GLY A 150 16.87 5.13 18.34
C GLY A 150 17.14 4.14 17.22
N ARG A 151 16.10 3.77 16.46
CA ARG A 151 16.20 2.93 15.25
C ARG A 151 15.23 3.43 14.17
N GLY A 152 15.56 4.56 13.55
CA GLY A 152 14.69 5.28 12.61
C GLY A 152 14.10 6.56 13.20
N ASN A 153 13.34 7.29 12.38
CA ASN A 153 12.71 8.55 12.76
C ASN A 153 11.21 8.42 13.05
N CYS A 154 10.64 7.20 12.97
CA CYS A 154 9.22 6.94 13.20
C CYS A 154 8.31 7.90 12.40
N ALA A 155 8.70 8.24 11.17
CA ALA A 155 8.02 9.26 10.39
C ALA A 155 6.82 8.71 9.60
N ALA A 156 5.82 9.56 9.37
CA ALA A 156 4.63 9.19 8.60
C ALA A 156 4.94 8.82 7.14
N THR A 157 4.24 7.85 6.58
CA THR A 157 4.39 7.38 5.19
C THR A 157 3.01 7.30 4.53
N GLY A 158 2.93 7.50 3.21
CA GLY A 158 1.64 7.53 2.53
C GLY A 158 1.46 8.47 1.37
N CYS A 159 0.22 8.47 0.88
CA CYS A 159 -0.28 9.40 -0.10
C CYS A 159 -1.60 10.02 0.35
N VAL A 160 -1.65 11.35 0.33
CA VAL A 160 -2.85 12.13 0.66
C VAL A 160 -3.67 12.49 -0.58
N ALA A 161 -3.05 12.45 -1.77
CA ALA A 161 -3.68 12.80 -3.02
C ALA A 161 -4.60 11.68 -3.53
N ASP A 162 -5.79 12.05 -3.98
CA ASP A 162 -6.63 11.16 -4.78
C ASP A 162 -6.09 11.08 -6.21
N LEU A 163 -5.55 9.92 -6.56
CA LEU A 163 -4.94 9.66 -7.84
C LEU A 163 -5.94 9.22 -8.92
N ASN A 164 -7.18 8.89 -8.54
CA ASN A 164 -8.14 8.26 -9.45
C ASN A 164 -8.61 9.22 -10.56
N GLY A 165 -8.82 10.49 -10.21
CA GLY A 165 -9.13 11.57 -11.15
C GLY A 165 -8.00 11.83 -12.16
N PRO A 166 -6.80 12.23 -11.69
CA PRO A 166 -5.65 12.55 -12.56
C PRO A 166 -4.96 11.32 -13.17
N CYS A 167 -5.39 10.10 -12.85
CA CYS A 167 -4.81 8.88 -13.39
C CYS A 167 -4.74 8.93 -14.93
N PRO A 168 -3.58 8.64 -15.53
CA PRO A 168 -3.43 8.51 -16.98
C PRO A 168 -4.45 7.53 -17.58
N ALA A 169 -4.94 7.84 -18.78
CA ALA A 169 -6.06 7.11 -19.39
C ALA A 169 -5.77 5.62 -19.61
N ASP A 170 -4.52 5.28 -19.91
CA ASP A 170 -3.98 3.92 -20.07
C ASP A 170 -3.92 3.13 -18.76
N LEU A 171 -3.91 3.81 -17.62
CA LEU A 171 -3.82 3.21 -16.29
C LEU A 171 -5.15 3.24 -15.52
N LYS A 172 -6.12 4.03 -15.99
CA LYS A 172 -7.38 4.29 -15.29
C LYS A 172 -8.30 3.07 -15.28
N VAL A 173 -8.85 2.76 -14.11
CA VAL A 173 -9.99 1.86 -13.95
C VAL A 173 -11.25 2.72 -13.81
N ALA A 174 -12.19 2.56 -14.74
CA ALA A 174 -13.45 3.30 -14.74
C ALA A 174 -14.52 2.55 -13.94
N GLY A 175 -15.28 3.30 -13.14
CA GLY A 175 -16.50 2.84 -12.49
C GLY A 175 -17.70 2.83 -13.44
N PRO A 176 -18.88 2.41 -12.96
CA PRO A 176 -20.10 2.33 -13.77
C PRO A 176 -20.55 3.66 -14.38
N ASP A 177 -20.24 4.78 -13.74
CA ASP A 177 -20.53 6.15 -14.17
C ASP A 177 -19.42 6.77 -15.05
N GLY A 178 -18.38 5.99 -15.37
CA GLY A 178 -17.22 6.45 -16.13
C GLY A 178 -16.19 7.24 -15.30
N SER A 179 -16.44 7.46 -14.00
CA SER A 179 -15.46 8.08 -13.11
C SER A 179 -14.27 7.15 -12.87
N GLY A 180 -13.08 7.69 -12.62
CA GLY A 180 -11.94 6.88 -12.21
C GLY A 180 -12.16 6.36 -10.78
N ILE A 181 -12.10 5.05 -10.58
CA ILE A 181 -12.25 4.42 -9.26
C ILE A 181 -10.95 3.82 -8.74
N ALA A 182 -9.96 3.64 -9.62
CA ALA A 182 -8.62 3.21 -9.27
C ALA A 182 -7.62 3.54 -10.40
N CYS A 183 -6.34 3.47 -10.09
CA CYS A 183 -5.23 3.71 -11.00
C CYS A 183 -4.23 2.55 -10.95
N LYS A 184 -4.03 1.88 -12.09
CA LYS A 184 -3.06 0.78 -12.22
C LYS A 184 -1.62 1.28 -12.15
N SER A 185 -0.74 0.48 -11.58
CA SER A 185 0.69 0.60 -11.85
C SER A 185 1.01 0.15 -13.27
N ALA A 186 2.19 0.51 -13.78
CA ALA A 186 2.64 -0.01 -15.08
C ALA A 186 2.70 -1.55 -15.11
N CYS A 187 3.11 -2.20 -14.01
CA CYS A 187 3.09 -3.66 -13.95
C CYS A 187 1.66 -4.20 -14.09
N GLY A 188 0.71 -3.65 -13.35
CA GLY A 188 -0.70 -4.05 -13.43
C GLY A 188 -1.38 -3.74 -14.76
N ALA A 189 -0.90 -2.73 -15.50
CA ALA A 189 -1.44 -2.36 -16.80
C ALA A 189 -0.82 -3.15 -17.96
N TYR A 190 0.50 -3.35 -17.94
CA TYR A 190 1.26 -3.83 -19.09
C TYR A 190 1.87 -5.21 -18.90
N GLY A 191 2.13 -5.63 -17.65
CA GLY A 191 2.73 -6.94 -17.34
C GLY A 191 4.14 -7.15 -17.89
N ARG A 192 4.85 -6.09 -18.30
CA ARG A 192 6.18 -6.21 -18.91
C ARG A 192 7.24 -6.44 -17.82
N PRO A 193 8.28 -7.25 -18.07
CA PRO A 193 9.32 -7.52 -17.08
C PRO A 193 9.96 -6.28 -16.45
N GLN A 194 10.19 -5.23 -17.25
CA GLN A 194 10.73 -3.96 -16.77
C GLN A 194 9.78 -3.15 -15.90
N ASP A 195 8.46 -3.31 -16.05
CA ASP A 195 7.49 -2.61 -15.19
C ASP A 195 7.24 -3.38 -13.89
N CYS A 196 7.41 -4.70 -13.92
CA CYS A 196 7.22 -5.61 -12.80
C CYS A 196 8.51 -5.97 -12.06
N CYS A 197 9.65 -5.40 -12.48
CA CYS A 197 10.97 -5.72 -11.95
C CYS A 197 11.25 -7.23 -11.84
N SER A 198 11.01 -7.95 -12.93
CA SER A 198 11.13 -9.41 -12.97
C SER A 198 12.07 -9.89 -14.09
N GLY A 199 12.52 -11.15 -14.00
CA GLY A 199 13.47 -11.72 -14.95
C GLY A 199 14.78 -10.93 -15.01
N ASP A 200 15.17 -10.50 -16.20
CA ASP A 200 16.39 -9.68 -16.42
C ASP A 200 16.34 -8.31 -15.74
N TYR A 201 15.16 -7.87 -15.30
CA TYR A 201 14.92 -6.64 -14.56
C TYR A 201 14.77 -6.89 -13.05
N GLY A 202 15.17 -8.06 -12.55
CA GLY A 202 15.02 -8.47 -11.14
C GLY A 202 16.03 -7.85 -10.18
N THR A 203 16.68 -6.74 -10.52
CA THR A 203 17.61 -6.05 -9.63
C THR A 203 17.41 -4.53 -9.68
N PRO A 204 17.75 -3.79 -8.60
CA PRO A 204 17.69 -2.32 -8.59
C PRO A 204 18.52 -1.66 -9.71
N ALA A 205 19.60 -2.32 -10.16
CA ALA A 205 20.42 -1.81 -11.26
C ALA A 205 19.74 -1.90 -12.63
N THR A 206 18.83 -2.86 -12.80
CA THR A 206 18.21 -3.19 -14.10
C THR A 206 16.77 -2.69 -14.21
N CYS A 207 16.00 -2.64 -13.12
CA CYS A 207 14.66 -2.06 -13.12
C CYS A 207 14.70 -0.57 -12.78
N GLN A 208 14.47 0.27 -13.79
CA GLN A 208 14.50 1.72 -13.66
C GLN A 208 13.08 2.29 -13.47
N PRO A 209 12.93 3.48 -12.85
CA PRO A 209 11.64 4.15 -12.76
C PRO A 209 10.99 4.38 -14.13
N SER A 210 9.71 4.04 -14.27
CA SER A 210 8.90 4.27 -15.47
C SER A 210 8.18 5.62 -15.40
N ALA A 211 7.59 6.06 -16.52
CA ALA A 211 6.73 7.26 -16.51
C ALA A 211 5.53 7.12 -15.55
N SER A 212 5.00 5.89 -15.41
CA SER A 212 3.93 5.58 -14.46
C SER A 212 4.41 5.67 -13.01
N SER A 213 5.58 5.08 -12.68
CA SER A 213 6.08 5.18 -11.30
C SER A 213 6.46 6.61 -10.95
N GLN A 214 6.98 7.41 -11.90
CA GLN A 214 7.21 8.84 -11.69
C GLN A 214 5.90 9.62 -11.47
N PHE A 215 4.81 9.27 -12.15
CA PHE A 215 3.49 9.85 -11.86
C PHE A 215 3.09 9.62 -10.40
N PHE A 216 3.18 8.37 -9.91
CA PHE A 216 2.89 8.05 -8.51
C PHE A 216 3.84 8.77 -7.55
N LYS A 217 5.14 8.79 -7.86
CA LYS A 217 6.15 9.38 -6.98
C LYS A 217 6.02 10.89 -6.84
N ASN A 218 5.70 11.58 -7.94
CA ASN A 218 5.51 13.02 -7.94
C ASN A 218 4.29 13.43 -7.10
N ALA A 219 3.21 12.64 -7.13
CA ALA A 219 2.03 12.89 -6.32
C ALA A 219 2.20 12.43 -4.86
N CYS A 220 2.97 11.37 -4.64
CA CYS A 220 3.11 10.68 -3.35
C CYS A 220 4.60 10.43 -3.04
N PRO A 221 5.40 11.46 -2.71
CA PRO A 221 6.86 11.32 -2.55
C PRO A 221 7.28 10.40 -1.39
N ARG A 222 6.36 10.15 -0.44
CA ARG A 222 6.57 9.32 0.75
C ARG A 222 5.86 7.96 0.65
N ALA A 223 5.56 7.49 -0.55
CA ALA A 223 5.06 6.15 -0.80
C ALA A 223 5.97 5.44 -1.82
N TYR A 224 6.00 4.12 -1.79
CA TYR A 224 6.66 3.32 -2.83
C TYR A 224 5.92 3.50 -4.14
N SER A 225 6.65 3.86 -5.20
CA SER A 225 6.08 4.02 -6.54
C SER A 225 6.39 2.85 -7.50
N TYR A 226 7.39 2.04 -7.18
CA TYR A 226 7.79 0.81 -7.88
C TYR A 226 8.67 -0.05 -6.94
N ALA A 227 8.99 -1.28 -7.34
CA ALA A 227 9.55 -2.30 -6.45
C ALA A 227 10.91 -1.96 -5.79
N TYR A 228 11.71 -1.06 -6.37
CA TYR A 228 13.02 -0.68 -5.82
C TYR A 228 13.10 0.80 -5.40
N ASP A 229 11.97 1.40 -4.99
CA ASP A 229 11.90 2.78 -4.47
C ASP A 229 12.31 2.92 -2.99
N ASP A 230 13.31 2.16 -2.54
CA ASP A 230 13.64 2.02 -1.11
C ASP A 230 14.13 3.33 -0.49
N ALA A 231 14.99 4.08 -1.20
CA ALA A 231 15.74 5.20 -0.65
C ALA A 231 14.88 6.32 -0.04
N THR A 232 13.61 6.41 -0.43
CA THR A 232 12.69 7.45 0.04
C THR A 232 11.35 6.92 0.57
N SER A 233 11.19 5.60 0.61
CA SER A 233 9.87 4.98 0.82
C SER A 233 9.83 3.93 1.91
N THR A 234 10.99 3.39 2.35
CA THR A 234 11.06 2.56 3.57
C THR A 234 11.17 3.45 4.81
N PHE A 235 10.30 3.22 5.80
CA PHE A 235 10.36 3.91 7.08
C PHE A 235 10.57 2.92 8.21
N THR A 236 11.29 3.38 9.24
CA THR A 236 11.63 2.56 10.39
C THR A 236 11.30 3.23 11.71
N CYS A 237 10.96 2.41 12.70
CA CYS A 237 10.78 2.81 14.09
C CYS A 237 11.33 1.72 15.01
N ALA A 238 11.72 2.06 16.23
CA ALA A 238 12.19 1.06 17.19
C ALA A 238 11.05 0.09 17.57
N SER A 239 11.30 -1.21 17.45
CA SER A 239 10.32 -2.27 17.71
C SER A 239 9.76 -2.19 19.14
N GLY A 240 8.45 -2.40 19.27
CA GLY A 240 7.75 -2.37 20.56
C GLY A 240 7.63 -0.98 21.20
N THR A 241 7.96 0.09 20.47
CA THR A 241 7.87 1.47 21.00
C THR A 241 6.75 2.31 20.40
N ALA A 242 6.14 1.84 19.31
CA ALA A 242 5.09 2.55 18.60
C ALA A 242 3.87 1.65 18.32
N ASN A 243 2.71 2.28 18.36
CA ASN A 243 1.50 1.80 17.68
C ASN A 243 1.38 2.50 16.33
N TYR A 244 0.45 2.11 15.47
CA TYR A 244 0.33 2.70 14.14
C TYR A 244 -1.12 3.10 13.83
N LEU A 245 -1.30 4.35 13.43
CA LEU A 245 -2.56 4.88 12.93
C LEU A 245 -2.56 4.79 11.40
N ILE A 246 -3.50 4.04 10.84
CA ILE A 246 -3.69 3.85 9.40
C ILE A 246 -4.96 4.60 9.01
N THR A 247 -4.84 5.68 8.24
CA THR A 247 -5.98 6.52 7.85
C THR A 247 -6.27 6.38 6.37
N PHE A 248 -7.49 5.99 6.03
CA PHE A 248 -8.03 6.02 4.67
C PHE A 248 -8.64 7.39 4.36
N CYS A 249 -8.35 7.94 3.18
CA CYS A 249 -8.72 9.30 2.77
C CYS A 249 -8.33 10.39 3.80
N PRO A 250 -7.05 10.47 4.21
CA PRO A 250 -6.63 11.46 5.19
C PRO A 250 -6.87 12.89 4.69
N THR A 251 -7.31 13.76 5.59
CA THR A 251 -7.37 15.21 5.37
C THR A 251 -6.15 15.87 6.00
N MET A 252 -5.77 17.07 5.54
CA MET A 252 -4.70 17.83 6.21
C MET A 252 -4.98 18.05 7.71
N SER A 253 -6.25 18.21 8.08
CA SER A 253 -6.68 18.35 9.47
C SER A 253 -6.49 17.07 10.28
N SER A 254 -6.88 15.90 9.74
CA SER A 254 -6.70 14.62 10.43
C SER A 254 -5.21 14.28 10.60
N LEU A 255 -4.38 14.63 9.62
CA LEU A 255 -2.92 14.45 9.68
C LEU A 255 -2.26 15.35 10.73
N LYS A 256 -2.67 16.62 10.80
CA LYS A 256 -2.17 17.54 11.83
C LYS A 256 -2.52 17.03 13.23
N SER A 257 -3.74 16.53 13.42
CA SER A 257 -4.16 15.94 14.69
C SER A 257 -3.37 14.68 15.03
N SER A 258 -3.16 13.76 14.08
CA SER A 258 -2.40 12.52 14.33
C SER A 258 -0.92 12.76 14.64
N VAL A 259 -0.30 13.75 13.98
CA VAL A 259 1.10 14.12 14.22
C VAL A 259 1.27 14.91 15.53
N SER A 260 0.30 15.77 15.88
CA SER A 260 0.33 16.50 17.16
C SER A 260 0.14 15.58 18.37
N SER A 261 -0.70 14.54 18.24
CA SER A 261 -0.89 13.52 19.28
C SER A 261 0.37 12.67 19.50
N SER A 262 1.19 12.46 18.46
CA SER A 262 2.48 11.77 18.59
C SER A 262 3.59 12.62 19.22
N SER A 263 3.45 13.96 19.28
CA SER A 263 4.48 14.87 19.80
C SER A 263 4.25 15.30 21.27
N THR A 264 3.90 14.37 22.15
CA THR A 264 3.78 14.68 23.59
C THR A 264 5.09 14.38 24.32
N SER A 265 6.06 15.31 24.25
CA SER A 265 7.11 15.62 25.25
C SER A 265 8.40 16.17 24.62
N SER A 266 8.46 17.46 24.28
CA SER A 266 9.71 18.25 24.39
C SER A 266 9.41 19.75 24.26
N THR A 267 9.65 20.50 25.32
CA THR A 267 9.70 21.97 25.31
C THR A 267 10.99 22.45 24.66
N ASN A 268 10.94 22.84 23.38
CA ASN A 268 11.57 24.05 22.80
C ASN A 268 11.46 24.05 21.26
N PRO A 269 11.19 25.22 20.62
CA PRO A 269 11.01 25.29 19.17
C PRO A 269 12.36 25.47 18.46
N SER A 270 12.71 24.56 17.55
CA SER A 270 13.70 24.80 16.50
C SER A 270 13.16 24.20 15.18
N PRO A 271 13.23 24.93 14.04
CA PRO A 271 12.45 24.58 12.86
C PRO A 271 13.25 23.63 11.97
N SER A 272 13.03 22.32 12.06
CA SER A 272 13.52 21.36 11.06
C SER A 272 12.70 20.05 11.05
N GLY A 273 11.73 19.98 10.13
CA GLY A 273 11.37 18.76 9.40
C GLY A 273 10.73 17.58 10.14
N THR A 274 9.45 17.67 10.53
CA THR A 274 8.64 16.51 10.97
C THR A 274 7.27 16.39 10.27
N GLY A 275 7.04 17.12 9.17
CA GLY A 275 5.81 17.02 8.39
C GLY A 275 6.02 16.31 7.05
N LEU A 276 5.00 15.59 6.58
CA LEU A 276 4.81 15.32 5.15
C LEU A 276 4.97 16.66 4.38
N PRO A 277 5.68 16.73 3.24
CA PRO A 277 5.67 17.94 2.43
C PRO A 277 4.23 18.24 2.03
N LEU A 278 3.70 19.34 2.56
CA LEU A 278 2.37 19.83 2.28
C LEU A 278 2.34 20.30 0.82
N ILE A 279 1.74 19.53 -0.07
CA ILE A 279 1.29 20.09 -1.34
C ILE A 279 0.08 20.97 -1.00
N ASN A 280 0.31 22.28 -1.03
CA ASN A 280 -0.71 23.29 -0.84
C ASN A 280 -1.74 23.19 -1.98
N ASP A 281 -3.04 23.30 -1.67
CA ASP A 281 -4.17 23.20 -2.62
C ASP A 281 -4.22 24.32 -3.68
N THR A 282 -3.12 25.04 -3.93
CA THR A 282 -3.06 26.19 -4.84
C THR A 282 -2.32 25.93 -6.16
N VAL A 283 -1.91 24.69 -6.46
CA VAL A 283 -1.51 24.34 -7.83
C VAL A 283 -2.74 23.98 -8.66
N SER A 284 -3.50 25.01 -9.02
CA SER A 284 -4.33 24.95 -10.20
C SER A 284 -3.41 24.65 -11.39
N PHE A 285 -3.65 23.54 -12.10
CA PHE A 285 -3.14 23.35 -13.45
C PHE A 285 -3.81 24.41 -14.34
N ALA A 286 -3.27 25.63 -14.31
CA ALA A 286 -3.60 26.67 -15.26
C ALA A 286 -2.93 26.31 -16.59
N GLY A 287 -3.71 25.74 -17.50
CA GLY A 287 -3.37 25.74 -18.91
C GLY A 287 -3.07 27.17 -19.34
N ARG A 288 -1.81 27.46 -19.63
CA ARG A 288 -1.40 28.77 -20.13
C ARG A 288 -1.39 28.72 -21.65
N GLY A 289 -2.52 29.13 -22.22
CA GLY A 289 -2.57 29.66 -23.57
C GLY A 289 -1.88 31.02 -23.65
N ASP A 290 -1.46 31.31 -24.89
CA ASP A 290 -1.12 32.60 -25.49
C ASP A 290 0.32 33.14 -25.34
N GLY A 291 1.09 32.95 -26.43
CA GLY A 291 1.27 34.04 -27.38
C GLY A 291 2.62 34.77 -27.34
N TYR A 292 3.62 34.27 -28.08
CA TYR A 292 4.50 35.14 -28.86
C TYR A 292 5.05 34.45 -30.11
N SER A 293 5.01 35.18 -31.21
CA SER A 293 5.25 34.79 -32.60
C SER A 293 6.74 34.80 -32.98
N SER A 294 7.18 33.83 -33.78
CA SER A 294 8.23 34.02 -34.81
C SER A 294 8.25 32.85 -35.82
N SER A 295 7.44 33.02 -36.87
CA SER A 295 7.76 32.89 -38.30
C SER A 295 8.72 31.82 -38.88
N TYR A 296 8.18 31.14 -39.92
CA TYR A 296 8.77 30.50 -41.12
C TYR A 296 8.97 28.97 -41.13
N PRO A 297 8.78 28.30 -42.29
CA PRO A 297 7.56 28.24 -43.10
C PRO A 297 7.12 26.79 -43.40
N TYR A 298 5.84 26.65 -43.77
CA TYR A 298 5.22 25.44 -44.30
C TYR A 298 5.90 24.94 -45.59
N ALA A 299 6.15 23.64 -45.68
CA ALA A 299 6.19 22.89 -46.92
C ALA A 299 5.16 21.77 -46.86
N SER A 300 4.10 21.93 -47.66
CA SER A 300 3.06 20.96 -47.93
C SER A 300 3.59 19.82 -48.78
N ALA A 301 3.30 18.57 -48.39
CA ALA A 301 3.39 17.44 -49.31
C ALA A 301 2.21 16.49 -49.06
N SER A 302 1.39 16.43 -50.09
CA SER A 302 0.19 15.63 -50.31
C SER A 302 0.44 14.12 -50.26
N ALA A 303 -0.55 13.39 -49.74
CA ALA A 303 -0.67 11.94 -49.84
C ALA A 303 -0.90 11.48 -51.30
N PRO A 304 -0.59 10.21 -51.58
CA PRO A 304 -1.41 9.43 -52.50
C PRO A 304 -1.96 8.17 -51.82
N SER A 305 -3.28 8.04 -51.93
CA SER A 305 -4.04 6.80 -51.90
C SER A 305 -3.50 5.80 -52.93
N LEU A 306 -3.47 4.50 -52.60
CA LEU A 306 -3.72 3.42 -53.56
C LEU A 306 -4.13 2.13 -52.84
N SER A 307 -5.12 1.50 -53.45
CA SER A 307 -5.93 0.33 -53.12
C SER A 307 -5.21 -1.03 -53.19
N ALA A 308 -5.50 -1.90 -52.19
CA ALA A 308 -5.84 -3.34 -52.23
C ALA A 308 -4.97 -4.36 -53.04
N PRO A 309 -5.10 -5.71 -52.86
CA PRO A 309 -5.95 -6.49 -51.96
C PRO A 309 -5.23 -7.58 -51.12
N CYS A 310 -6.02 -8.19 -50.22
CA CYS A 310 -5.78 -9.40 -49.44
C CYS A 310 -5.47 -10.64 -50.31
N PRO A 311 -4.75 -11.64 -49.76
CA PRO A 311 -5.34 -12.97 -49.76
C PRO A 311 -5.25 -13.72 -48.43
N LEU A 312 -6.28 -14.56 -48.25
CA LEU A 312 -6.48 -15.58 -47.24
C LEU A 312 -5.35 -16.62 -47.23
N ALA A 313 -4.97 -17.07 -46.03
CA ALA A 313 -4.45 -18.41 -45.81
C ALA A 313 -4.89 -18.92 -44.43
N LEU A 314 -5.71 -19.98 -44.47
CA LEU A 314 -6.04 -20.84 -43.34
C LEU A 314 -4.82 -21.65 -42.89
N ALA A 315 -4.61 -21.78 -41.58
CA ALA A 315 -4.01 -22.97 -40.99
C ALA A 315 -4.44 -23.11 -39.53
N ALA A 316 -5.21 -24.17 -39.27
CA ALA A 316 -5.53 -24.67 -37.95
C ALA A 316 -4.36 -25.53 -37.41
N ALA A 317 -4.05 -25.42 -36.14
CA ALA A 317 -3.45 -26.52 -35.37
C ALA A 317 -3.69 -26.31 -33.87
N ALA A 318 -4.40 -27.26 -33.27
CA ALA A 318 -4.55 -27.42 -31.84
C ALA A 318 -3.30 -28.06 -31.24
N ALA A 319 -2.91 -27.64 -30.04
CA ALA A 319 -2.19 -28.48 -29.10
C ALA A 319 -2.37 -27.94 -27.67
N ALA A 320 -3.18 -28.66 -26.90
CA ALA A 320 -3.19 -28.59 -25.44
C ALA A 320 -1.93 -29.26 -24.91
N LEU A 321 -1.29 -28.71 -23.87
CA LEU A 321 -0.53 -29.46 -22.86
C LEU A 321 -0.23 -28.58 -21.65
N THR A 322 -0.98 -28.89 -20.59
CA THR A 322 -0.65 -28.83 -19.17
C THR A 322 0.81 -28.53 -18.81
N TRP A 323 1.05 -27.50 -17.99
CA TRP A 323 2.25 -27.41 -17.17
C TRP A 323 1.88 -27.34 -15.69
N LEU A 324 2.31 -28.37 -14.99
CA LEU A 324 2.18 -28.62 -13.57
C LEU A 324 3.08 -27.69 -12.75
N CYS A 325 2.61 -27.43 -11.53
CA CYS A 325 3.33 -26.85 -10.41
C CYS A 325 4.75 -27.42 -10.24
N ALA A 326 5.73 -26.54 -10.07
CA ALA A 326 7.04 -26.89 -9.53
C ALA A 326 7.37 -25.96 -8.36
N ALA A 327 7.39 -26.53 -7.15
CA ALA A 327 7.92 -25.93 -5.93
C ALA A 327 9.46 -25.91 -5.98
N PRO A 328 10.14 -24.92 -5.37
CA PRO A 328 11.60 -24.95 -5.26
C PRO A 328 12.03 -25.79 -4.05
N ARG A 329 12.93 -26.75 -4.32
CA ARG A 329 13.67 -27.50 -3.29
C ARG A 329 14.74 -26.61 -2.66
N HIS A 330 14.85 -26.73 -1.35
CA HIS A 330 15.96 -26.28 -0.52
C HIS A 330 17.33 -26.67 -1.10
N HIS A 331 18.26 -25.71 -1.09
CA HIS A 331 19.68 -26.01 -0.95
C HIS A 331 20.20 -25.32 0.31
N ARG A 332 20.59 -26.16 1.28
CA ARG A 332 21.57 -25.82 2.32
C ARG A 332 22.94 -25.82 1.66
N LEU A 333 23.69 -24.74 1.87
CA LEU A 333 25.05 -24.72 2.42
C LEU A 333 25.29 -23.32 2.99
#